data_AF-A0A927MS01-F1
#
_entry.id   AF-A0A927MS01-F1
#
_cell.length_a   1.000
_cell.length_b   1.000
_cell.length_c   1.000
_cell.angle_alpha   90.00
_cell.angle_beta   90.00
_cell.angle_gamma   90.00
#
_symmetry.space_group_name_H-M   'P 1'
#
loop_
_entity.id
_entity.type
_entity.pdbx_description
1 polymer ?
#
loop_
_entity_poly.entity_id
_entity_poly.type
_entity_poly.pdbx_seq_one_letter_code
_entity_poly.pdbx_strand_id
1 'polypeptide(L)' 'MPHGTCRRAFNDAVEAAGGRDNLTERDLQMIQFGVYAGLGAASDLLAESLRERVD' A
#
# COMPACT_ATOMS: atom_id res chain seq x y z
N MET A 1 11.48 9.28 -5.43
CA MET A 1 10.20 8.80 -4.87
C MET A 1 10.03 7.32 -5.23
N PRO A 2 9.64 6.44 -4.29
CA PRO A 2 9.67 4.98 -4.42
C PRO A 2 8.46 4.49 -5.23
N HIS A 3 8.41 4.78 -6.53
CA HIS A 3 7.18 4.61 -7.32
C HIS A 3 6.86 3.17 -7.71
N GLY A 4 7.82 2.24 -7.65
CA GLY A 4 7.62 0.86 -8.15
C GLY A 4 6.66 0.03 -7.30
N THR A 5 6.87 0.03 -5.98
CA THR A 5 6.12 -0.84 -5.06
C THR A 5 4.70 -0.33 -4.80
N CYS A 6 4.53 0.97 -4.52
CA CYS A 6 3.20 1.54 -4.28
C CYS A 6 2.31 1.46 -5.53
N ARG A 7 2.88 1.63 -6.73
CA ARG A 7 2.12 1.52 -7.98
C ARG A 7 1.62 0.11 -8.23
N ARG A 8 2.45 -0.91 -7.98
CA ARG A 8 2.02 -2.31 -8.09
C ARG A 8 0.92 -2.64 -7.08
N ALA A 9 1.16 -2.37 -5.80
CA ALA A 9 0.17 -2.64 -4.74
C ALA A 9 -1.18 -1.95 -5.00
N PHE A 10 -1.14 -0.71 -5.52
CA PHE A 10 -2.34 -0.01 -5.96
C PHE A 10 -3.06 -0.72 -7.10
N ASN A 11 -2.35 -1.08 -8.18
CA ASN A 11 -2.95 -1.76 -9.33
C ASN A 11 -3.52 -3.14 -8.94
N ASP A 12 -2.82 -3.90 -8.10
CA ASP A 12 -3.28 -5.20 -7.62
C ASP A 12 -4.56 -5.06 -6.79
N ALA A 13 -4.65 -4.02 -5.95
CA ALA A 13 -5.85 -3.72 -5.17
C ALA A 13 -7.02 -3.25 -6.04
N VAL A 14 -6.76 -2.46 -7.08
CA VAL A 14 -7.79 -2.07 -8.07
C VAL A 14 -8.32 -3.29 -8.82
N GLU A 15 -7.44 -4.20 -9.24
CA GLU A 15 -7.85 -5.44 -9.92
C GLU A 15 -8.68 -6.33 -9.00
N ALA A 16 -8.23 -6.52 -7.75
CA ALA A 16 -8.96 -7.29 -6.75
C ALA A 16 -10.34 -6.69 -6.41
N ALA A 17 -10.48 -5.37 -6.53
CA ALA A 17 -11.74 -4.66 -6.33
C ALA A 17 -12.68 -4.69 -7.56
N GLY A 18 -12.30 -5.44 -8.61
CA GLY A 18 -13.12 -5.63 -9.81
C GLY A 18 -12.70 -4.78 -11.02
N GLY A 19 -11.50 -4.19 -10.99
CA GLY A 19 -10.96 -3.41 -12.09
C GLY A 19 -11.43 -1.96 -12.11
N ARG A 20 -10.65 -1.09 -12.77
CA ARG A 20 -10.80 0.37 -12.69
C ARG A 20 -12.15 0.89 -13.20
N ASP A 21 -12.73 0.23 -14.20
CA ASP A 21 -13.97 0.67 -14.84
C ASP A 21 -15.21 0.51 -13.92
N ASN A 22 -15.09 -0.31 -12.87
CA ASN A 22 -16.15 -0.55 -11.88
C ASN A 22 -16.02 0.31 -10.62
N LEU A 23 -14.99 1.14 -10.54
CA LEU A 23 -14.65 1.91 -9.34
C LEU A 23 -14.88 3.40 -9.57
N THR A 24 -15.47 4.04 -8.56
CA THR A 24 -15.56 5.50 -8.56
C THR A 24 -14.20 6.12 -8.27
N GLU A 25 -14.05 7.41 -8.55
CA GLU A 25 -12.84 8.14 -8.18
C GLU A 25 -12.58 8.08 -6.67
N ARG A 26 -13.64 8.08 -5.86
CA ARG A 26 -13.53 7.96 -4.40
C ARG A 26 -12.97 6.60 -3.98
N ASP A 27 -13.37 5.52 -4.63
CA ASP A 27 -12.85 4.18 -4.34
C ASP A 27 -11.35 4.09 -4.66
N LEU A 28 -10.94 4.66 -5.79
CA LEU A 28 -9.53 4.76 -6.17
C LEU A 28 -8.72 5.57 -5.16
N GLN A 29 -9.26 6.69 -4.66
CA GLN A 29 -8.60 7.47 -3.60
C GLN A 29 -8.47 6.68 -2.29
N MET A 30 -9.53 5.95 -1.89
CA MET A 30 -9.50 5.11 -0.69
C MET A 30 -8.49 3.97 -0.80
N ILE A 31 -8.42 3.30 -1.95
CA ILE A 31 -7.42 2.27 -2.24
C ILE A 31 -6.02 2.87 -2.14
N GLN A 32 -5.79 4.02 -2.75
CA GLN A 32 -4.50 4.71 -2.70
C GLN A 32 -4.10 5.04 -1.26
N PHE A 33 -5.01 5.59 -0.47
CA PHE A 33 -4.76 5.88 0.95
C PHE A 33 -4.45 4.61 1.74
N GLY A 34 -5.22 3.54 1.55
CA GLY A 34 -5.01 2.25 2.20
C GLY A 34 -3.64 1.64 1.88
N VAL A 35 -3.20 1.70 0.62
CA VAL A 35 -1.86 1.24 0.22
C VAL A 35 -0.77 2.00 0.98
N TYR A 36 -0.85 3.33 1.05
CA TYR A 36 0.14 4.12 1.78
C TYR A 36 0.14 3.82 3.29
N ALA A 37 -1.04 3.69 3.90
CA ALA A 37 -1.17 3.34 5.31
C ALA A 37 -0.58 1.96 5.61
N GLY A 38 -0.87 0.95 4.77
CA GLY A 38 -0.35 -0.41 4.92
C GLY A 38 1.17 -0.49 4.77
N LEU A 39 1.76 0.23 3.81
CA LEU A 39 3.22 0.32 3.67
C LEU A 39 3.87 1.00 4.87
N GLY A 40 3.23 2.03 5.45
CA GLY A 40 3.68 2.67 6.68
C GLY A 40 3.76 1.67 7.83
N ALA A 41 2.67 0.97 8.10
CA ALA A 41 2.61 -0.06 9.15
C ALA A 41 3.65 -1.18 8.94
N ALA A 42 3.84 -1.65 7.71
CA ALA A 42 4.86 -2.64 7.40
C ALA A 42 6.29 -2.11 7.62
N SER A 43 6.53 -0.82 7.33
CA SER A 43 7.82 -0.17 7.57
C SER A 43 8.11 -0.02 9.06
N ASP A 44 7.10 0.30 9.87
CA ASP A 44 7.22 0.41 11.33
C ASP A 44 7.57 -0.95 11.95
N LEU A 45 6.86 -2.02 11.56
CA LEU A 45 7.15 -3.39 11.99
C LEU A 45 8.55 -3.85 11.59
N LEU A 46 8.99 -3.52 10.38
CA LEU A 46 10.35 -3.81 9.93
C LEU A 46 11.38 -3.05 10.78
N ALA A 47 11.14 -1.77 11.06
CA ALA A 47 12.04 -0.96 11.87
C ALA A 47 12.15 -1.50 13.31
N GLU A 48 11.04 -1.90 13.92
CA GLU A 48 11.01 -2.56 15.23
C GLU A 48 11.80 -3.88 15.21
N SER A 49 11.53 -4.75 14.23
CA SER A 49 12.24 -6.03 14.05
C SER A 49 13.74 -5.87 13.79
N LEU A 50 14.18 -4.74 13.24
CA LEU A 50 15.60 -4.45 13.01
C LEU A 50 16.27 -3.90 14.28
N ARG A 51 15.57 -3.10 15.09
CA ARG A 51 16.08 -2.62 16.39
C ARG A 51 16.38 -3.79 17.32
N GLU A 52 15.45 -4.74 17.45
CA GLU A 52 15.60 -5.94 18.29
C GLU A 52 16.80 -6.84 17.89
N ARG A 53 17.31 -6.72 16.67
CA ARG A 53 18.47 -7.50 16.20
C ARG A 53 19.81 -6.82 16.44
N VAL A 54 19.81 -5.50 16.63
CA VAL A 54 21.01 -4.70 16.81
C VAL A 54 21.34 -4.52 18.29
N ASP A 55 20.34 -4.66 19.17
CA ASP A 55 20.49 -4.81 20.62
C ASP A 55 20.93 -6.24 21.02
#